data_AF-A0AA36HXZ1-F1
#
_entry.id   AF-A0AA36HXZ1-F1
#
_cell.length_a   1.000
_cell.length_b   1.000
_cell.length_c   1.000
_cell.angle_alpha   90.00
_cell.angle_beta   90.00
_cell.angle_gamma   90.00
#
_symmetry.space_group_name_H-M   'P 1'
#
loop_
_entity.id
_entity.type
_entity.pdbx_description
1 polymer ?
#
loop_
_entity_poly.entity_id
_entity_poly.type
_entity_poly.pdbx_seq_one_letter_code
_entity_poly.pdbx_strand_id
1 'polypeptide(L)'
;MGLPACLQDLVTPERWQSFVISANEALTKMSPWERAGNYMVIACIFAMLMGILIGIVLSFDMVAMAIAMGSGAALALLGFFVLQCFVRNMERMHMDTVHMLCAEVSQESDNLIMQWRKAQRGDCCYELNMRIYVPSEPPCLDSCLLNLGIGGTGQLEEEKEALRAELQQVRSQAAVDLQHAQERMRRQEVEAEEQRTLVQRDLQALMRQAAEEPAQEPAPGLALSRLGSAESAGLEGPGAFPAPGEVPRMVPSVLIAVEVDLGNAESCATLSISPWQTSSDYRAVVQDFLRSHRLNPAFEQAVVQYLQDLERHATTLPLTTKASMADIYSRYGSNCS
;
A
#
# COMPACT_ATOMS: atom_id res chain seq x y z
N MET A 1 25.59 -22.90 11.38
CA MET A 1 25.77 -21.60 10.70
C MET A 1 25.75 -20.52 11.77
N GLY A 2 26.84 -19.79 11.96
CA GLY A 2 26.88 -18.70 12.95
C GLY A 2 26.16 -17.47 12.42
N LEU A 3 25.41 -16.77 13.28
CA LEU A 3 24.88 -15.45 12.96
C LEU A 3 26.04 -14.49 12.62
N PRO A 4 25.87 -13.60 11.62
CA PRO A 4 26.86 -12.56 11.29
C PRO A 4 27.28 -11.79 12.55
N ALA A 5 28.58 -11.51 12.71
CA ALA A 5 29.13 -10.82 13.88
C ALA A 5 28.45 -9.46 14.17
N CYS A 6 27.94 -8.79 13.12
CA CYS A 6 27.19 -7.54 13.25
C CYS A 6 25.81 -7.69 13.92
N LEU A 7 25.22 -8.89 13.91
CA LEU A 7 23.95 -9.17 14.58
C LEU A 7 24.14 -9.66 16.02
N GLN A 8 25.29 -10.26 16.35
CA GLN A 8 25.57 -10.70 17.73
C GLN A 8 25.69 -9.50 18.70
N ASP A 9 26.22 -8.37 18.23
CA ASP A 9 26.36 -7.15 19.03
C ASP A 9 25.05 -6.40 19.28
N LEU A 10 23.97 -6.73 18.56
CA LEU A 10 22.63 -6.15 18.78
C LEU A 10 21.80 -6.91 19.83
N VAL A 11 22.19 -8.13 20.21
CA VAL A 11 21.40 -9.02 21.08
C VAL A 11 21.98 -9.08 22.50
N THR A 12 22.80 -8.10 22.89
CA THR A 12 23.20 -7.99 24.30
C THR A 12 22.03 -7.41 25.12
N PRO A 13 21.68 -8.00 26.28
CA PRO A 13 20.55 -7.55 27.11
C PRO A 13 20.64 -6.05 27.47
N GLU A 14 21.87 -5.56 27.66
CA GLU A 14 22.16 -4.17 28.03
C GLU A 14 21.82 -3.17 26.90
N ARG A 15 22.15 -3.50 25.65
CA ARG A 15 21.80 -2.66 24.49
C ARG A 15 20.32 -2.69 24.17
N TRP A 16 19.67 -3.85 24.36
CA TRP A 16 18.22 -3.96 24.19
C TRP A 16 17.48 -3.09 25.23
N GLN A 17 17.90 -3.13 26.50
CA GLN A 17 17.33 -2.26 27.53
C GLN A 17 17.52 -0.77 27.21
N SER A 18 18.73 -0.39 26.75
CA SER A 18 18.99 1.00 26.36
C SER A 18 18.12 1.47 25.19
N PHE A 19 17.90 0.60 24.19
CA PHE A 19 17.01 0.87 23.06
C PHE A 19 15.55 1.04 23.51
N VAL A 20 15.04 0.16 24.38
CA VAL A 20 13.66 0.25 24.89
C VAL A 20 13.44 1.53 25.69
N ILE A 21 14.41 1.91 26.53
CA ILE A 21 14.34 3.16 27.31
C ILE A 21 14.34 4.38 26.38
N SER A 22 15.22 4.40 25.38
CA SER A 22 15.31 5.50 24.41
C SER A 22 14.04 5.62 23.55
N ALA A 23 13.49 4.50 23.08
CA ALA A 23 12.24 4.47 22.34
C ALA A 23 11.05 4.95 23.18
N ASN A 24 10.99 4.57 24.47
CA ASN A 24 9.95 5.03 25.38
C ASN A 24 10.06 6.54 25.66
N GLU A 25 11.27 7.08 25.79
CA GLU A 25 11.49 8.53 25.95
C GLU A 25 11.16 9.33 24.68
N ALA A 26 11.34 8.74 23.50
CA ALA A 26 10.90 9.34 22.24
C ALA A 26 9.36 9.36 22.14
N LEU A 27 8.70 8.29 22.56
CA LEU A 27 7.23 8.18 22.56
C LEU A 27 6.57 9.17 23.52
N THR A 28 7.17 9.45 24.69
CA THR A 28 6.58 10.42 25.65
C THR A 28 6.60 11.87 25.15
N LYS A 29 7.43 12.19 24.16
CA LYS A 29 7.50 13.52 23.53
C LYS A 29 6.46 13.73 22.43
N MET A 30 5.74 12.68 22.02
CA MET A 30 4.74 12.73 20.95
C MET A 30 3.33 13.05 21.47
N SER A 31 2.49 13.59 20.58
CA SER A 31 1.08 13.83 20.88
C SER A 31 0.35 12.51 21.19
N PRO A 32 -0.79 12.54 21.93
CA PRO A 32 -1.52 11.32 22.29
C PRO A 32 -1.93 10.46 21.08
N TRP A 33 -2.28 11.10 19.96
CA TRP A 33 -2.71 10.43 18.73
C TRP A 33 -1.55 9.77 17.97
N GLU A 34 -0.41 10.43 17.89
CA GLU A 34 0.82 9.86 17.31
C GLU A 34 1.35 8.69 18.14
N ARG A 35 1.20 8.76 19.48
CA ARG A 35 1.50 7.64 20.37
C ARG A 35 0.60 6.43 20.08
N ALA A 36 -0.71 6.61 19.96
CA ALA A 36 -1.64 5.53 19.67
C ALA A 36 -1.30 4.84 18.34
N GLY A 37 -1.03 5.62 17.29
CA GLY A 37 -0.59 5.08 15.99
C GLY A 37 0.72 4.31 16.08
N ASN A 38 1.73 4.85 16.76
CA ASN A 38 3.03 4.19 16.89
C ASN A 38 2.98 2.92 17.77
N TYR A 39 2.16 2.88 18.82
CA TYR A 39 1.96 1.67 19.61
C TYR A 39 1.30 0.56 18.79
N MET A 40 0.35 0.90 17.92
CA MET A 40 -0.28 -0.07 17.02
C MET A 40 0.75 -0.67 16.05
N VAL A 41 1.60 0.16 15.44
CA VAL A 41 2.66 -0.31 14.53
C VAL A 41 3.65 -1.21 15.26
N ILE A 42 4.10 -0.82 16.46
CA ILE A 42 5.02 -1.63 17.27
C ILE A 42 4.38 -2.98 17.67
N ALA A 43 3.10 -2.98 18.06
CA ALA A 43 2.38 -4.20 18.40
C ALA A 43 2.24 -5.14 17.18
N CYS A 44 1.95 -4.61 16.00
CA CYS A 44 1.90 -5.39 14.76
C CYS A 44 3.26 -6.01 14.40
N ILE A 45 4.34 -5.23 14.51
CA ILE A 45 5.71 -5.73 14.28
C ILE A 45 6.05 -6.84 15.28
N PHE A 46 5.73 -6.64 16.56
CA PHE A 46 5.99 -7.64 17.59
C PHE A 46 5.20 -8.94 17.36
N ALA A 47 3.92 -8.84 16.99
CA ALA A 47 3.09 -10.00 16.65
C ALA A 47 3.63 -10.76 15.44
N MET A 48 4.08 -10.06 14.39
CA MET A 48 4.73 -10.67 13.24
C MET A 48 6.02 -11.40 13.61
N LEU A 49 6.89 -10.75 14.41
CA LEU A 49 8.15 -11.35 14.85
C LEU A 49 7.91 -12.59 15.73
N MET A 50 6.95 -12.54 16.65
CA MET A 50 6.56 -13.70 17.47
C MET A 50 5.99 -14.84 16.62
N GLY A 51 5.18 -14.52 15.62
CA GLY A 51 4.66 -15.52 14.65
C GLY A 51 5.80 -16.20 13.87
N ILE A 52 6.78 -15.44 13.41
CA ILE A 52 7.98 -15.97 12.75
C ILE A 52 8.78 -16.85 13.71
N LEU A 53 8.99 -16.41 14.94
CA LEU A 53 9.76 -17.16 15.94
C LEU A 53 9.09 -18.50 16.29
N ILE A 54 7.77 -18.49 16.49
CA ILE A 54 6.97 -19.69 16.73
C ILE A 54 7.05 -20.63 15.51
N GLY A 55 6.91 -20.09 14.30
CA GLY A 55 7.05 -20.86 13.06
C GLY A 55 8.42 -21.53 12.94
N ILE A 56 9.49 -20.82 13.30
CA ILE A 56 10.85 -21.35 13.32
C ILE A 56 10.97 -22.50 14.35
N VAL A 57 10.52 -22.28 15.60
CA VAL A 57 10.58 -23.32 16.65
C VAL A 57 9.81 -24.58 16.25
N LEU A 58 8.58 -24.42 15.73
CA LEU A 58 7.78 -25.55 15.25
C LEU A 58 8.42 -26.25 14.05
N SER A 59 9.07 -25.50 13.15
CA SER A 59 9.79 -26.09 12.02
C SER A 59 10.99 -26.94 12.47
N PHE A 60 11.70 -26.54 13.52
CA PHE A 60 12.82 -27.31 14.06
C PHE A 60 12.36 -28.64 14.67
N ASP A 61 11.28 -28.64 15.45
CA ASP A 61 10.74 -29.88 16.04
C ASP A 61 10.22 -30.84 14.97
N MET A 62 9.56 -30.31 13.93
CA MET A 62 9.04 -31.12 12.84
C MET A 62 10.15 -31.65 11.92
N VAL A 63 11.20 -30.88 11.67
CA VAL A 63 12.39 -31.34 10.93
C VAL A 63 13.12 -32.42 11.72
N ALA A 64 13.24 -32.28 13.05
CA ALA A 64 13.83 -33.31 13.90
C ALA A 64 13.01 -34.63 13.86
N MET A 65 11.68 -34.55 13.93
CA MET A 65 10.82 -35.73 13.76
C MET A 65 10.93 -36.36 12.37
N ALA A 66 10.97 -35.55 11.31
CA ALA A 66 10.98 -36.06 9.96
C ALA A 66 12.35 -36.64 9.54
N ILE A 67 13.45 -36.11 10.09
CA ILE A 67 14.78 -36.74 9.98
C ILE A 67 14.78 -38.11 10.66
N ALA A 68 14.11 -38.25 11.81
CA ALA A 68 13.96 -39.54 12.48
C ALA A 68 13.09 -40.55 11.68
N MET A 69 12.18 -40.07 10.82
CA MET A 69 11.28 -40.90 10.00
C MET A 69 11.79 -41.17 8.57
N GLY A 70 12.95 -40.64 8.17
CA GLY A 70 13.69 -41.08 6.98
C GLY A 70 13.00 -40.92 5.61
N SER A 71 11.99 -40.05 5.47
CA SER A 71 11.29 -39.86 4.18
C SER A 71 11.18 -38.39 3.77
N GLY A 72 11.94 -38.01 2.73
CA GLY A 72 11.96 -36.63 2.19
C GLY A 72 10.62 -36.16 1.61
N ALA A 73 9.74 -37.08 1.21
CA ALA A 73 8.39 -36.75 0.72
C ALA A 73 7.46 -36.24 1.84
N ALA A 74 7.62 -36.75 3.07
CA ALA A 74 6.84 -36.30 4.22
C ALA A 74 7.20 -34.86 4.60
N LEU A 75 8.48 -34.48 4.48
CA LEU A 75 8.97 -33.12 4.73
C LEU A 75 8.34 -32.09 3.78
N ALA A 76 8.19 -32.42 2.49
CA ALA A 76 7.61 -31.51 1.51
C ALA A 76 6.11 -31.26 1.76
N LEU A 77 5.36 -32.32 2.10
CA LEU A 77 3.93 -32.21 2.40
C LEU A 77 3.69 -31.50 3.74
N LEU A 78 4.52 -31.75 4.76
CA LEU A 78 4.45 -31.04 6.04
C LEU A 78 4.80 -29.55 5.89
N GLY A 79 5.83 -29.21 5.10
CA GLY A 79 6.19 -27.82 4.81
C GLY A 79 5.05 -27.05 4.13
N PHE A 80 4.38 -27.67 3.15
CA PHE A 80 3.22 -27.08 2.49
C PHE A 80 2.04 -26.88 3.45
N PHE A 81 1.77 -27.85 4.34
CA PHE A 81 0.68 -27.77 5.31
C PHE A 81 0.92 -26.67 6.36
N VAL A 82 2.15 -26.51 6.86
CA VAL A 82 2.52 -25.44 7.79
C VAL A 82 2.35 -24.08 7.13
N LEU A 83 2.78 -23.92 5.87
CA LEU A 83 2.63 -22.66 5.14
C LEU A 83 1.16 -22.30 4.92
N GLN A 84 0.33 -23.28 4.53
CA GLN A 84 -1.12 -23.11 4.40
C GLN A 84 -1.79 -22.72 5.72
N CYS A 85 -1.45 -23.39 6.82
CA CYS A 85 -1.95 -23.06 8.16
C CYS A 85 -1.50 -21.67 8.60
N PHE A 86 -0.26 -21.27 8.30
CA PHE A 86 0.27 -19.95 8.63
C PHE A 86 -0.46 -18.84 7.88
N VAL A 87 -0.64 -18.98 6.56
CA VAL A 87 -1.39 -18.02 5.74
C VAL A 87 -2.84 -17.87 6.24
N ARG A 88 -3.51 -18.99 6.51
CA ARG A 88 -4.89 -18.98 6.99
C ARG A 88 -5.04 -18.43 8.40
N ASN A 89 -4.04 -18.61 9.26
CA ASN A 89 -4.03 -18.03 10.61
C ASN A 89 -3.75 -16.51 10.56
N MET A 90 -2.87 -16.06 9.66
CA MET A 90 -2.63 -14.63 9.40
C MET A 90 -3.90 -13.93 8.91
N GLU A 91 -4.66 -14.54 7.98
CA GLU A 91 -5.93 -13.99 7.52
C GLU A 91 -6.97 -13.89 8.64
N ARG A 92 -7.07 -14.89 9.53
CA ARG A 92 -7.97 -14.83 10.69
C ARG A 92 -7.55 -13.77 11.70
N MET A 93 -6.27 -13.70 12.06
CA MET A 93 -5.81 -12.69 13.03
C MET A 93 -5.99 -11.27 12.48
N HIS A 94 -5.81 -11.07 11.17
CA HIS A 94 -6.06 -9.76 10.55
C HIS A 94 -7.54 -9.36 10.67
N MET A 95 -8.47 -10.29 10.43
CA MET A 95 -9.90 -10.01 10.55
C MET A 95 -10.36 -9.78 12.00
N ASP A 96 -9.90 -10.60 12.95
CA ASP A 96 -10.27 -10.45 14.36
C ASP A 96 -9.70 -9.15 14.96
N THR A 97 -8.47 -8.77 14.57
CA THR A 97 -7.84 -7.51 15.00
C THR A 97 -8.56 -6.31 14.40
N VAL A 98 -8.96 -6.37 13.12
CA VAL A 98 -9.77 -5.31 12.48
C VAL A 98 -11.13 -5.18 13.16
N HIS A 99 -11.80 -6.28 13.49
CA HIS A 99 -13.08 -6.23 14.20
C HIS A 99 -12.96 -5.66 15.63
N MET A 100 -11.91 -6.02 16.37
CA MET A 100 -11.64 -5.45 17.69
C MET A 100 -11.38 -3.95 17.61
N LEU A 101 -10.55 -3.50 16.67
CA LEU A 101 -10.24 -2.09 16.47
C LEU A 101 -11.46 -1.29 15.99
N CYS A 102 -12.30 -1.85 15.12
CA CYS A 102 -13.56 -1.22 14.75
C CYS A 102 -14.52 -1.09 15.94
N ALA A 103 -14.55 -2.08 16.85
CA ALA A 103 -15.37 -2.01 18.05
C ALA A 103 -14.84 -0.95 19.05
N GLU A 104 -13.52 -0.86 19.23
CA GLU A 104 -12.89 0.08 20.15
C GLU A 104 -12.99 1.54 19.65
N VAL A 105 -12.75 1.76 18.35
CA VAL A 105 -12.98 3.07 17.70
C VAL A 105 -14.45 3.46 17.76
N SER A 106 -15.38 2.51 17.59
CA SER A 106 -16.81 2.77 17.75
C SER A 106 -17.14 3.20 19.19
N GLN A 107 -16.61 2.49 20.20
CA GLN A 107 -16.85 2.80 21.61
C GLN A 107 -16.25 4.15 22.03
N GLU A 108 -15.07 4.50 21.52
CA GLU A 108 -14.42 5.78 21.82
C GLU A 108 -15.13 6.95 21.11
N SER A 109 -15.62 6.72 19.89
CA SER A 109 -16.46 7.70 19.17
C SER A 109 -17.77 7.99 19.90
N ASP A 110 -18.44 6.96 20.46
CA ASP A 110 -19.67 7.13 21.22
C ASP A 110 -19.43 7.88 22.54
N ASN A 111 -18.30 7.65 23.20
CA ASN A 111 -17.90 8.39 24.39
C ASN A 111 -17.63 9.88 24.08
N LEU A 112 -16.95 10.18 22.97
CA LEU A 112 -16.69 11.56 22.53
C LEU A 112 -17.99 12.27 22.13
N ILE A 113 -18.91 11.59 21.43
CA ILE A 113 -20.23 12.11 21.11
C ILE A 113 -21.04 12.37 22.40
N MET A 114 -20.95 11.49 23.40
CA MET A 114 -21.63 11.69 24.68
C MET A 114 -21.04 12.87 25.46
N GLN A 115 -19.72 13.03 25.49
CA GLN A 115 -19.05 14.18 26.11
C GLN A 115 -19.42 15.50 25.41
N TRP A 116 -19.44 15.50 24.08
CA TRP A 116 -19.85 16.66 23.30
C TRP A 116 -21.32 17.04 23.54
N ARG A 117 -22.23 16.06 23.63
CA ARG A 117 -23.63 16.28 24.02
C ARG A 117 -23.82 16.73 25.47
N LYS A 118 -22.89 16.40 26.38
CA LYS A 118 -22.90 16.94 27.75
C LYS A 118 -22.43 18.40 27.75
N ALA A 119 -21.39 18.73 26.98
CA ALA A 119 -20.90 20.10 26.83
C ALA A 119 -21.97 21.04 26.23
N GLN A 120 -22.73 20.58 25.23
CA GLN A 120 -23.82 21.37 24.63
C GLN A 120 -25.04 21.57 25.55
N ARG A 121 -25.23 20.71 26.56
CA ARG A 121 -26.34 20.84 27.52
C ARG A 121 -26.05 21.80 28.68
N GLY A 122 -24.87 22.43 28.70
CA GLY A 122 -24.49 23.38 29.75
C GLY A 122 -24.16 22.72 31.10
N ASP A 123 -24.06 21.39 31.15
CA ASP A 123 -23.76 20.63 32.39
C ASP A 123 -22.25 20.62 32.74
N CYS A 124 -21.43 21.43 32.06
CA CYS A 124 -19.98 21.48 32.30
C CYS A 124 -19.59 22.69 33.17
N CYS A 125 -20.00 22.68 34.44
CA CYS A 125 -19.26 23.37 35.49
C CYS A 125 -18.01 22.55 35.84
N TYR A 126 -17.02 22.52 34.96
CA TYR A 126 -15.67 22.12 35.36
C TYR A 126 -14.92 23.36 35.78
N GLU A 127 -14.44 23.35 37.03
CA GLU A 127 -13.50 24.29 37.61
C GLU A 127 -12.26 24.41 36.72
N LEU A 128 -12.31 25.29 35.72
CA LEU A 128 -11.10 25.85 35.16
C LEU A 128 -10.53 26.75 36.26
N ASN A 129 -9.52 26.22 36.94
CA ASN A 129 -8.68 26.90 37.91
C ASN A 129 -7.78 27.92 37.18
N MET A 130 -8.40 28.83 36.42
CA MET A 130 -7.75 29.97 35.83
C MET A 130 -7.72 31.04 36.92
N ARG A 131 -6.56 31.17 37.58
CA ARG A 131 -6.22 32.34 38.41
C ARG A 131 -6.19 33.57 37.51
N ILE A 132 -7.36 34.09 37.18
CA ILE A 132 -7.54 35.46 36.73
C ILE A 132 -7.90 36.24 37.99
N TYR A 133 -7.05 37.21 38.32
CA TYR A 133 -7.28 38.19 39.37
C TYR A 133 -8.65 38.84 39.16
N VAL A 134 -9.60 38.53 40.05
CA VAL A 134 -10.90 39.19 40.13
C VAL A 134 -10.71 40.47 40.95
N PRO A 135 -10.96 41.67 40.41
CA PRO A 135 -11.14 42.85 41.23
C PRO A 135 -12.46 42.70 42.02
N SER A 136 -12.37 42.93 43.32
CA SER A 136 -13.47 42.90 44.25
C SER A 136 -14.44 44.06 43.99
N GLU A 137 -15.51 43.80 43.23
CA GLU A 137 -16.85 44.38 43.42
C GLU A 137 -17.79 43.83 42.33
N PRO A 138 -18.98 43.30 42.66
CA PRO A 138 -19.91 42.75 41.69
C PRO A 138 -20.93 43.81 41.21
N PRO A 139 -20.86 44.31 39.97
CA PRO A 139 -22.04 44.91 39.35
C PRO A 139 -22.88 43.81 38.70
N CYS A 140 -24.01 43.51 39.34
CA CYS A 140 -25.31 43.24 38.71
C CYS A 140 -25.30 42.55 37.32
N LEU A 141 -24.79 41.32 37.21
CA LEU A 141 -24.82 40.53 35.97
C LEU A 141 -26.18 39.84 35.69
N ASP A 142 -27.08 39.81 36.67
CA ASP A 142 -28.40 39.15 36.53
C ASP A 142 -29.40 39.92 35.65
N SER A 143 -29.11 41.17 35.25
CA SER A 143 -30.05 41.99 34.48
C SER A 143 -29.69 42.14 32.99
N CYS A 144 -28.51 41.68 32.55
CA CYS A 144 -28.08 41.85 31.14
C CYS A 144 -28.30 40.62 30.25
N LEU A 145 -28.62 39.45 30.79
CA LEU A 145 -28.85 38.22 30.00
C LEU A 145 -30.30 38.07 29.49
N LEU A 146 -31.23 38.94 29.90
CA LEU A 146 -32.64 38.87 29.49
C LEU A 146 -33.00 39.72 28.25
N ASN A 147 -32.05 40.46 27.67
CA ASN A 147 -32.29 41.33 26.51
C ASN A 147 -31.63 40.88 25.20
N LEU A 148 -30.86 39.79 25.21
CA LEU A 148 -30.58 39.09 23.97
C LEU A 148 -31.83 38.29 23.65
N GLY A 149 -32.69 38.85 22.81
CA GLY A 149 -33.89 38.18 22.30
C GLY A 149 -33.54 36.93 21.49
N ILE A 150 -33.11 35.87 22.17
CA ILE A 150 -32.94 34.52 21.65
C ILE A 150 -34.35 33.93 21.55
N GLY A 151 -35.20 34.56 20.75
CA GLY A 151 -36.56 34.11 20.39
C GLY A 151 -36.56 33.16 19.19
N GLY A 152 -35.40 32.59 18.83
CA GLY A 152 -35.19 31.82 17.60
C GLY A 152 -35.07 30.31 17.78
N THR A 153 -35.37 29.74 18.95
CA THR A 153 -35.23 28.29 19.19
C THR A 153 -36.15 27.45 18.30
N GLY A 154 -37.29 28.00 17.86
CA GLY A 154 -38.21 27.33 16.95
C GLY A 154 -37.65 27.14 15.54
N GLN A 155 -37.01 28.16 14.97
CA GLN A 155 -36.39 28.07 13.63
C GLN A 155 -35.22 27.07 13.61
N LEU A 156 -34.47 27.02 14.72
CA LEU A 156 -33.31 26.16 14.83
C LEU A 156 -33.68 24.67 14.98
N GLU A 157 -34.80 24.34 15.62
CA GLU A 157 -35.31 22.97 15.65
C GLU A 157 -35.90 22.54 14.29
N GLU A 158 -36.57 23.43 13.56
CA GLU A 158 -37.07 23.13 12.21
C GLU A 158 -35.93 22.85 11.23
N GLU A 159 -34.86 23.67 11.24
CA GLU A 159 -33.67 23.46 10.41
C GLU A 159 -32.95 22.14 10.77
N LYS A 160 -32.89 21.82 12.07
CA LYS A 160 -32.30 20.57 12.55
C LYS A 160 -33.11 19.34 12.14
N GLU A 161 -34.43 19.42 12.12
CA GLU A 161 -35.28 18.34 11.59
C GLU A 161 -35.13 18.21 10.08
N ALA A 162 -35.04 19.31 9.34
CA ALA A 162 -34.78 19.30 7.89
C ALA A 162 -33.43 18.65 7.56
N LEU A 163 -32.36 19.03 8.25
CA LEU A 163 -31.03 18.42 8.07
C LEU A 163 -31.00 16.93 8.41
N ARG A 164 -31.78 16.49 9.41
CA ARG A 164 -31.90 15.05 9.73
C ARG A 164 -32.60 14.29 8.62
N ALA A 165 -33.65 14.86 8.03
CA ALA A 165 -34.37 14.25 6.91
C ALA A 165 -33.45 14.14 5.67
N GLU A 166 -32.70 15.20 5.36
CA GLU A 166 -31.75 15.20 4.25
C GLU A 166 -30.62 14.19 4.46
N LEU A 167 -30.06 14.11 5.68
CA LEU A 167 -29.03 13.13 6.00
C LEU A 167 -29.55 11.69 5.91
N GLN A 168 -30.80 11.44 6.30
CA GLN A 168 -31.43 10.14 6.15
C GLN A 168 -31.66 9.78 4.67
N GLN A 169 -32.03 10.76 3.84
CA GLN A 169 -32.17 10.60 2.40
C GLN A 169 -30.83 10.32 1.71
N VAL A 170 -29.77 11.04 2.07
CA VAL A 170 -28.42 10.79 1.52
C VAL A 170 -27.92 9.40 1.91
N ARG A 171 -28.18 8.97 3.16
CA ARG A 171 -27.82 7.61 3.61
C ARG A 171 -28.57 6.52 2.86
N SER A 172 -29.87 6.67 2.62
CA SER A 172 -30.63 5.67 1.84
C SER A 172 -30.18 5.64 0.38
N GLN A 173 -29.88 6.79 -0.21
CA GLN A 173 -29.35 6.88 -1.57
C GLN A 173 -27.98 6.20 -1.69
N ALA A 174 -27.05 6.49 -0.77
CA ALA A 174 -25.74 5.87 -0.75
C ALA A 174 -25.80 4.34 -0.59
N ALA A 175 -26.78 3.82 0.17
CA ALA A 175 -26.98 2.39 0.32
C ALA A 175 -27.43 1.72 -0.99
N VAL A 176 -28.32 2.38 -1.76
CA VAL A 176 -28.76 1.90 -3.08
C VAL A 176 -27.60 1.93 -4.08
N ASP A 177 -26.82 3.01 -4.10
CA ASP A 177 -25.68 3.15 -5.00
C ASP A 177 -24.59 2.10 -4.69
N LEU A 178 -24.36 1.80 -3.42
CA LEU A 178 -23.45 0.73 -3.00
C LEU A 178 -23.94 -0.65 -3.49
N GLN A 179 -25.23 -0.95 -3.36
CA GLN A 179 -25.80 -2.20 -3.86
C GLN A 179 -25.69 -2.31 -5.38
N HIS A 180 -25.94 -1.22 -6.11
CA HIS A 180 -25.76 -1.17 -7.56
C HIS A 180 -24.30 -1.36 -7.97
N ALA A 181 -23.35 -0.78 -7.23
CA ALA A 181 -21.92 -0.99 -7.47
C ALA A 181 -21.52 -2.46 -7.23
N GLN A 182 -21.98 -3.07 -6.15
CA GLN A 182 -21.73 -4.48 -5.84
C GLN A 182 -22.28 -5.42 -6.91
N GLU A 183 -23.51 -5.20 -7.38
CA GLU A 183 -24.09 -6.04 -8.44
C GLU A 183 -23.36 -5.86 -9.79
N ARG A 184 -22.86 -4.66 -10.10
CA ARG A 184 -22.00 -4.45 -11.28
C ARG A 184 -20.69 -5.24 -11.19
N MET A 185 -20.02 -5.21 -10.04
CA MET A 185 -18.80 -6.01 -9.84
C MET A 185 -19.09 -7.50 -9.96
N ARG A 186 -20.18 -7.98 -9.36
CA ARG A 186 -20.58 -9.40 -9.44
C ARG A 186 -20.82 -9.85 -10.89
N ARG A 187 -21.40 -9.01 -11.74
CA ARG A 187 -21.58 -9.30 -13.17
C ARG A 187 -20.25 -9.35 -13.91
N GLN A 188 -19.36 -8.40 -13.65
CA GLN A 188 -18.03 -8.37 -14.25
C GLN A 188 -17.19 -9.59 -13.85
N GLU A 189 -17.30 -10.06 -12.61
CA GLU A 189 -16.62 -11.28 -12.16
C GLU A 189 -17.12 -12.52 -12.91
N VAL A 190 -18.44 -12.67 -13.08
CA VAL A 190 -19.02 -13.77 -13.86
C VAL A 190 -18.57 -13.71 -15.31
N GLU A 191 -18.61 -12.53 -15.95
CA GLU A 191 -18.15 -12.35 -17.34
C GLU A 191 -16.65 -12.68 -17.49
N ALA A 192 -15.82 -12.27 -16.53
CA ALA A 192 -14.39 -12.55 -16.52
C ALA A 192 -14.12 -14.06 -16.33
N GLU A 193 -14.89 -14.74 -15.49
CA GLU A 193 -14.79 -16.18 -15.28
C GLU A 193 -15.20 -16.95 -16.55
N GLU A 194 -16.29 -16.54 -17.21
CA GLU A 194 -16.70 -17.09 -18.51
C GLU A 194 -15.60 -16.93 -19.56
N GLN A 195 -15.02 -15.73 -19.70
CA GLN A 195 -13.90 -15.49 -20.62
C GLN A 195 -12.68 -16.37 -20.30
N ARG A 196 -12.35 -16.54 -19.02
CA ARG A 196 -11.25 -17.39 -18.59
C ARG A 196 -11.48 -18.85 -18.99
N THR A 197 -12.70 -19.36 -18.83
CA THR A 197 -13.03 -20.73 -19.23
C THR A 197 -12.98 -20.93 -20.74
N LEU A 198 -13.36 -19.92 -21.52
CA LEU A 198 -13.24 -19.94 -22.99
C LEU A 198 -11.77 -20.03 -23.41
N VAL A 199 -10.92 -19.13 -22.92
CA VAL A 199 -9.48 -19.14 -23.20
C VAL A 199 -8.83 -20.46 -22.79
N GLN A 200 -9.23 -21.02 -21.65
CA GLN A 200 -8.72 -22.30 -21.18
C GLN A 200 -9.13 -23.47 -22.09
N ARG A 201 -10.36 -23.47 -22.61
CA ARG A 201 -10.82 -24.47 -23.59
C ARG A 201 -10.07 -24.35 -24.91
N ASP A 202 -9.87 -23.14 -25.41
CA ASP A 202 -9.15 -22.88 -26.65
C ASP A 202 -7.69 -23.32 -26.54
N LEU A 203 -7.03 -23.00 -25.42
CA LEU A 203 -5.67 -23.45 -25.16
C LEU A 203 -5.59 -24.98 -25.11
N GLN A 204 -6.55 -25.65 -24.47
CA GLN A 204 -6.60 -27.10 -24.42
C GLN A 204 -6.85 -27.72 -25.81
N ALA A 205 -7.64 -27.08 -26.66
CA ALA A 205 -7.86 -27.51 -28.04
C ALA A 205 -6.58 -27.38 -28.89
N LEU A 206 -5.86 -26.26 -28.77
CA LEU A 206 -4.56 -26.06 -29.43
C LEU A 206 -3.53 -27.09 -28.99
N MET A 207 -3.46 -27.40 -27.68
CA MET A 207 -2.56 -28.45 -27.17
C MET A 207 -2.89 -29.83 -27.74
N ARG A 208 -4.17 -30.15 -27.94
CA ARG A 208 -4.59 -31.41 -28.58
C ARG A 208 -4.23 -31.45 -30.05
N GLN A 209 -4.46 -30.36 -30.78
CA GLN A 209 -4.07 -30.25 -32.20
C GLN A 209 -2.56 -30.40 -32.38
N ALA A 210 -1.76 -29.76 -31.52
CA ALA A 210 -0.30 -29.91 -31.55
C ALA A 210 0.18 -31.32 -31.20
N ALA A 211 -0.57 -32.08 -30.40
CA ALA A 211 -0.27 -33.48 -30.10
C ALA A 211 -0.71 -34.45 -31.21
N GLU A 212 -1.75 -34.09 -31.96
CA GLU A 212 -2.28 -34.88 -33.07
C GLU A 212 -1.57 -34.60 -34.39
N GLU A 213 -0.82 -33.50 -34.52
CA GLU A 213 0.04 -33.25 -35.68
C GLU A 213 1.07 -34.39 -35.73
N PRO A 214 0.86 -35.41 -36.59
CA PRO A 214 1.70 -36.58 -36.59
C PRO A 214 3.08 -36.10 -36.97
N ALA A 215 4.10 -36.52 -36.22
CA ALA A 215 5.51 -36.27 -36.53
C ALA A 215 5.73 -36.62 -38.00
N GLN A 216 5.64 -35.60 -38.85
CA GLN A 216 5.87 -35.73 -40.26
C GLN A 216 7.37 -36.01 -40.31
N GLU A 217 7.70 -37.30 -40.53
CA GLU A 217 9.09 -37.74 -40.56
C GLU A 217 9.87 -36.73 -41.38
N PRO A 218 10.91 -36.10 -40.82
CA PRO A 218 11.71 -35.14 -41.55
C PRO A 218 12.20 -35.87 -42.79
N ALA A 219 11.70 -35.46 -43.95
CA ALA A 219 11.95 -36.14 -45.21
C ALA A 219 13.45 -36.39 -45.35
N PRO A 220 13.90 -37.66 -45.46
CA PRO A 220 15.31 -37.96 -45.58
C PRO A 220 15.75 -37.58 -46.99
N GLY A 221 16.33 -36.39 -47.12
CA GLY A 221 17.11 -36.04 -48.28
C GLY A 221 16.73 -34.71 -48.92
N LEU A 222 17.29 -33.63 -48.40
CA LEU A 222 18.05 -32.72 -49.24
C LEU A 222 19.29 -32.28 -48.46
N ALA A 223 20.37 -33.03 -48.71
CA ALA A 223 21.73 -32.64 -48.41
C ALA A 223 22.01 -31.29 -49.08
N LEU A 224 21.94 -30.20 -48.32
CA LEU A 224 22.52 -28.93 -48.73
C LEU A 224 24.03 -28.99 -48.43
N SER A 225 24.76 -29.65 -49.32
CA SER A 225 26.20 -29.55 -49.42
C SER A 225 26.57 -28.10 -49.73
N ARG A 226 26.98 -27.33 -48.71
CA ARG A 226 27.88 -26.18 -48.91
C ARG A 226 28.82 -26.01 -47.72
N LEU A 227 29.62 -27.06 -47.52
CA LEU A 227 30.94 -26.95 -46.90
C LEU A 227 31.90 -26.28 -47.91
N GLY A 228 32.34 -25.08 -47.58
CA GLY A 228 33.72 -24.63 -47.76
C GLY A 228 34.10 -24.02 -46.40
N SER A 229 34.78 -24.73 -45.51
CA SER A 229 36.22 -25.02 -45.51
C SER A 229 37.06 -23.73 -45.45
N ALA A 230 37.29 -23.26 -44.23
CA ALA A 230 38.53 -22.63 -43.81
C ALA A 230 38.67 -22.75 -42.27
N GLU A 231 39.39 -23.79 -41.88
CA GLU A 231 40.49 -23.71 -40.92
C GLU A 231 40.26 -23.00 -39.56
N SER A 232 39.95 -23.83 -38.56
CA SER A 232 40.75 -24.02 -37.34
C SER A 232 41.75 -22.92 -36.96
N ALA A 233 41.41 -22.16 -35.92
CA ALA A 233 42.16 -22.17 -34.65
C ALA A 233 41.42 -21.37 -33.57
N GLY A 234 40.90 -22.08 -32.57
CA GLY A 234 40.67 -21.56 -31.21
C GLY A 234 39.43 -20.71 -31.01
N LEU A 235 38.37 -21.30 -30.46
CA LEU A 235 37.59 -20.71 -29.36
C LEU A 235 36.62 -21.77 -28.83
N GLU A 236 36.71 -22.01 -27.53
CA GLU A 236 35.90 -22.95 -26.77
C GLU A 236 34.40 -22.68 -26.95
N GLY A 237 33.63 -23.77 -26.98
CA GLY A 237 32.39 -23.87 -27.75
C GLY A 237 31.17 -23.11 -27.18
N PRO A 238 30.28 -22.60 -28.05
CA PRO A 238 28.97 -22.10 -27.66
C PRO A 238 27.94 -23.21 -27.87
N GLY A 239 27.64 -23.97 -26.82
CA GLY A 239 26.77 -25.14 -26.91
C GLY A 239 26.04 -25.47 -25.62
N ALA A 240 25.55 -24.46 -24.90
CA ALA A 240 24.58 -24.65 -23.83
C ALA A 240 23.23 -24.09 -24.32
N PHE A 241 22.34 -24.98 -24.76
CA PHE A 241 20.92 -24.67 -24.82
C PHE A 241 20.47 -24.28 -23.41
N PRO A 242 19.78 -23.14 -23.21
CA PRO A 242 19.34 -22.73 -21.89
C PRO A 242 18.34 -23.76 -21.36
N ALA A 243 18.56 -24.21 -20.13
CA ALA A 243 17.68 -25.14 -19.46
C ALA A 243 16.25 -24.56 -19.36
N PRO A 244 15.20 -25.39 -19.50
CA PRO A 244 13.82 -24.96 -19.32
C PRO A 244 13.61 -24.58 -17.84
N GLY A 245 13.70 -23.29 -17.54
CA GLY A 245 13.60 -22.77 -16.18
C GLY A 245 14.03 -21.31 -16.02
N GLU A 246 14.83 -20.77 -16.96
CA GLU A 246 15.10 -19.33 -17.00
C GLU A 246 13.98 -18.61 -17.76
N VAL A 247 12.99 -18.16 -17.00
CA VAL A 247 12.03 -17.15 -17.46
C VAL A 247 12.85 -15.99 -18.03
N PRO A 248 12.65 -15.58 -19.30
CA PRO A 248 13.39 -14.46 -19.86
C PRO A 248 13.23 -13.28 -18.92
N ARG A 249 14.35 -12.73 -18.44
CA ARG A 249 14.36 -11.53 -17.58
C ARG A 249 13.53 -10.49 -18.31
N MET A 250 12.29 -10.27 -17.86
CA MET A 250 11.41 -9.25 -18.41
C MET A 250 12.18 -7.96 -18.32
N VAL A 251 12.57 -7.44 -19.49
CA VAL A 251 13.20 -6.13 -19.56
C VAL A 251 12.18 -5.17 -18.96
N PRO A 252 12.52 -4.43 -17.89
CA PRO A 252 11.57 -3.52 -17.27
C PRO A 252 11.06 -2.55 -18.33
N SER A 253 9.74 -2.53 -18.52
CA SER A 253 9.06 -1.73 -19.55
C SER A 253 9.06 -0.22 -19.24
N VAL A 254 9.72 0.18 -18.15
CA VAL A 254 9.79 1.54 -17.64
C VAL A 254 11.25 1.90 -17.40
N LEU A 255 11.70 2.98 -18.02
CA LEU A 255 13.05 3.54 -17.88
C LEU A 255 13.14 4.41 -16.61
N ILE A 256 12.15 5.28 -16.41
CA ILE A 256 12.04 6.18 -15.25
C ILE A 256 10.61 6.11 -14.71
N ALA A 257 10.47 5.86 -13.41
CA ALA A 257 9.21 5.95 -12.67
C ALA A 257 9.35 7.00 -11.57
N VAL A 258 8.52 8.05 -11.63
CA VAL A 258 8.46 9.08 -10.59
C VAL A 258 7.12 8.99 -9.89
N GLU A 259 7.12 8.62 -8.62
CA GLU A 259 5.95 8.76 -7.75
C GLU A 259 5.85 10.23 -7.32
N VAL A 260 4.86 10.94 -7.86
CA VAL A 260 4.63 12.35 -7.59
C VAL A 260 3.52 12.51 -6.56
N ASP A 261 3.86 13.09 -5.42
CA ASP A 261 2.88 13.53 -4.41
C ASP A 261 2.22 14.83 -4.90
N LEU A 262 0.90 14.78 -5.12
CA LEU A 262 0.12 15.89 -5.65
C LEU A 262 -0.31 16.91 -4.59
N GLY A 263 0.02 16.69 -3.31
CA GLY A 263 -0.27 17.61 -2.20
C GLY A 263 -1.64 17.43 -1.56
N ASN A 264 -2.47 16.52 -2.07
CA ASN A 264 -3.62 16.01 -1.30
C ASN A 264 -3.14 14.76 -0.55
N ALA A 265 -3.45 14.67 0.75
CA ALA A 265 -2.90 13.67 1.68
C ALA A 265 -3.04 12.19 1.25
N GLU A 266 -3.81 11.90 0.20
CA GLU A 266 -4.07 10.54 -0.30
C GLU A 266 -3.77 10.35 -1.80
N SER A 267 -3.31 11.37 -2.54
CA SER A 267 -3.10 11.24 -3.98
C SER A 267 -1.62 11.29 -4.37
N CYS A 268 -0.99 10.12 -4.38
CA CYS A 268 0.26 9.89 -5.11
C CYS A 268 -0.06 9.36 -6.50
N ALA A 269 0.59 9.92 -7.52
CA ALA A 269 0.43 9.49 -8.91
C ALA A 269 1.78 9.14 -9.51
N THR A 270 1.86 8.04 -10.24
CA THR A 270 3.12 7.59 -10.86
C THR A 270 3.22 8.08 -12.29
N LEU A 271 4.24 8.88 -12.57
CA LEU A 271 4.65 9.30 -13.90
C LEU A 271 5.70 8.32 -14.43
N SER A 272 5.39 7.59 -15.50
CA SER A 272 6.28 6.60 -16.10
C SER A 272 6.78 7.04 -17.47
N ILE A 273 8.07 6.84 -17.73
CA ILE A 273 8.74 7.04 -19.02
C ILE A 273 9.21 5.69 -19.54
N SER A 274 8.79 5.33 -20.74
CA SER A 274 9.13 4.07 -21.39
C SER A 274 10.52 4.10 -22.05
N PRO A 275 11.18 2.95 -22.24
CA PRO A 275 12.54 2.89 -22.80
C PRO A 275 12.74 3.46 -24.21
N TRP A 276 11.68 3.54 -25.02
CA TRP A 276 11.73 4.10 -26.37
C TRP A 276 11.46 5.61 -26.40
N GLN A 277 11.04 6.21 -25.28
CA GLN A 277 10.76 7.63 -25.19
C GLN A 277 12.05 8.40 -24.93
N THR A 278 12.20 9.52 -25.62
CA THR A 278 13.36 10.40 -25.55
C THR A 278 13.00 11.70 -24.84
N SER A 279 13.99 12.53 -24.53
CA SER A 279 13.78 13.82 -23.86
C SER A 279 12.88 14.80 -24.65
N SER A 280 12.70 14.61 -25.96
CA SER A 280 11.72 15.37 -26.75
C SER A 280 10.27 14.95 -26.48
N ASP A 281 10.04 13.72 -26.01
CA ASP A 281 8.70 13.18 -25.75
C ASP A 281 8.19 13.59 -24.35
N TYR A 282 9.08 14.01 -23.45
CA TYR A 282 8.74 14.30 -22.05
C TYR A 282 7.63 15.33 -21.92
N ARG A 283 7.61 16.34 -22.79
CA ARG A 283 6.55 17.36 -22.77
C ARG A 283 5.17 16.75 -22.98
N ALA A 284 5.00 15.87 -23.98
CA ALA A 284 3.72 15.24 -24.28
C ALA A 284 3.27 14.33 -23.13
N VAL A 285 4.19 13.53 -22.59
CA VAL A 285 3.90 12.62 -21.46
C VAL A 285 3.48 13.41 -20.21
N VAL A 286 4.19 14.50 -19.90
CA VAL A 286 3.86 15.37 -18.76
C VAL A 286 2.52 16.07 -18.97
N GLN A 287 2.22 16.56 -20.18
CA GLN A 287 0.91 17.17 -20.47
C GLN A 287 -0.24 16.18 -20.25
N ASP A 288 -0.11 14.95 -20.71
CA ASP A 288 -1.12 13.92 -20.51
C ASP A 288 -1.26 13.53 -19.03
N PHE A 289 -0.14 13.47 -18.30
CA PHE A 289 -0.14 13.26 -16.85
C PHE A 289 -0.83 14.40 -16.08
N LEU A 290 -0.53 15.66 -16.40
CA LEU A 290 -1.17 16.82 -15.76
C LEU A 290 -2.67 16.86 -16.10
N ARG A 291 -3.05 16.55 -17.36
CA ARG A 291 -4.45 16.53 -17.80
C ARG A 291 -5.25 15.44 -17.08
N SER A 292 -4.70 14.22 -16.97
CA SER A 292 -5.35 13.09 -16.31
C SER A 292 -5.59 13.32 -14.82
N HIS A 293 -4.68 14.03 -14.15
CA HIS A 293 -4.79 14.37 -12.73
C HIS A 293 -5.37 15.76 -12.44
N ARG A 294 -5.84 16.48 -13.48
CA ARG A 294 -6.43 17.84 -13.39
C ARG A 294 -5.51 18.87 -12.71
N LEU A 295 -4.21 18.76 -12.96
CA LEU A 295 -3.20 19.66 -12.42
C LEU A 295 -3.04 20.88 -13.33
N ASN A 296 -2.53 21.98 -12.75
CA ASN A 296 -2.34 23.22 -13.50
C ASN A 296 -1.24 23.03 -14.57
N PRO A 297 -1.47 23.41 -15.85
CA PRO A 297 -0.45 23.32 -16.89
C PRO A 297 0.82 24.15 -16.60
N ALA A 298 0.77 25.12 -15.67
CA ALA A 298 1.95 25.85 -15.22
C ALA A 298 3.08 24.95 -14.65
N PHE A 299 2.74 23.74 -14.17
CA PHE A 299 3.74 22.78 -13.68
C PHE A 299 4.49 22.05 -14.80
N GLU A 300 4.03 22.11 -16.05
CA GLU A 300 4.55 21.33 -17.18
C GLU A 300 6.06 21.51 -17.35
N GLN A 301 6.52 22.76 -17.44
CA GLN A 301 7.92 23.06 -17.69
C GLN A 301 8.81 22.62 -16.52
N ALA A 302 8.36 22.82 -15.28
CA ALA A 302 9.09 22.41 -14.08
C ALA A 302 9.27 20.88 -14.01
N VAL A 303 8.21 20.12 -14.30
CA VAL A 303 8.26 18.64 -14.30
C VAL A 303 9.12 18.12 -15.43
N VAL A 304 9.04 18.71 -16.64
CA VAL A 304 9.91 18.33 -17.77
C VAL A 304 11.38 18.55 -17.43
N GLN A 305 11.71 19.70 -16.82
CA GLN A 305 13.08 20.02 -16.44
C GLN A 305 13.59 19.08 -15.34
N TYR A 306 12.74 18.73 -14.37
CA TYR A 306 13.04 17.71 -13.37
C TYR A 306 13.34 16.34 -13.98
N LEU A 307 12.54 15.88 -14.96
CA LEU A 307 12.80 14.62 -15.66
C LEU A 307 14.12 14.63 -16.44
N GLN A 308 14.44 15.73 -17.11
CA GLN A 308 15.71 15.88 -17.84
C GLN A 308 16.92 15.86 -16.90
N ASP A 309 16.79 16.48 -15.72
CA ASP A 309 17.84 16.44 -14.71
C ASP A 309 17.95 15.04 -14.09
N LEU A 310 16.85 14.34 -13.84
CA LEU A 310 16.89 12.93 -13.42
C LEU A 310 17.61 12.05 -14.46
N GLU A 311 17.28 12.19 -15.74
CA GLU A 311 17.93 11.45 -16.83
C GLU A 311 19.44 11.74 -16.89
N ARG A 312 19.83 13.01 -16.76
CA ARG A 312 21.25 13.43 -16.80
C ARG A 312 22.07 12.87 -15.63
N HIS A 313 21.47 12.72 -14.44
CA HIS A 313 22.16 12.28 -13.22
C HIS A 313 21.99 10.77 -12.93
N ALA A 314 21.16 10.06 -13.70
CA ALA A 314 20.94 8.63 -13.51
C ALA A 314 22.21 7.84 -13.88
N THR A 315 22.80 7.13 -12.90
CA THR A 315 23.93 6.23 -13.14
C THR A 315 23.49 4.81 -13.49
N THR A 316 22.26 4.43 -13.14
CA THR A 316 21.68 3.11 -13.35
C THR A 316 20.21 3.22 -13.77
N LEU A 317 19.79 2.34 -14.69
CA LEU A 317 18.39 2.22 -15.15
C LEU A 317 17.90 0.78 -14.94
N PRO A 318 16.62 0.55 -14.58
CA PRO A 318 15.54 1.54 -14.42
C PRO A 318 15.66 2.38 -13.14
N LEU A 319 15.14 3.61 -13.18
CA LEU A 319 15.19 4.55 -12.06
C LEU A 319 13.80 4.77 -11.46
N THR A 320 13.65 4.56 -10.15
CA THR A 320 12.42 4.89 -9.41
C THR A 320 12.71 5.97 -8.36
N THR A 321 11.96 7.08 -8.40
CA THR A 321 12.12 8.18 -7.44
C THR A 321 10.77 8.65 -6.90
N LYS A 322 10.77 9.24 -5.70
CA LYS A 322 9.60 9.91 -5.12
C LYS A 322 9.88 11.40 -5.05
N ALA A 323 8.92 12.22 -5.44
CA ALA A 323 9.04 13.67 -5.39
C ALA A 323 7.70 14.33 -5.06
N SER A 324 7.73 15.41 -4.30
CA SER A 324 6.55 16.26 -4.13
C SER A 324 6.43 17.24 -5.29
N MET A 325 5.21 17.47 -5.79
CA MET A 325 4.95 18.48 -6.81
C MET A 325 5.35 19.88 -6.33
N ALA A 326 5.18 20.16 -5.03
CA ALA A 326 5.61 21.41 -4.41
C ALA A 326 7.14 21.58 -4.48
N ASP A 327 7.89 20.51 -4.19
CA ASP A 327 9.36 20.51 -4.25
C ASP A 327 9.85 20.72 -5.68
N ILE A 328 9.25 20.02 -6.66
CA ILE A 328 9.58 20.17 -8.08
C ILE A 328 9.37 21.63 -8.51
N TYR A 329 8.21 22.21 -8.18
CA TYR A 329 7.92 23.59 -8.56
C TYR A 329 8.84 24.60 -7.86
N SER A 330 9.18 24.37 -6.59
CA SER A 330 10.09 25.26 -5.85
C SER A 330 11.49 25.33 -6.47
N ARG A 331 11.97 24.22 -7.06
CA ARG A 331 13.31 24.11 -7.64
C ARG A 331 13.37 24.55 -9.10
N TYR A 332 12.34 24.22 -9.89
CA TYR A 332 12.36 24.41 -11.34
C TYR A 332 11.39 25.48 -11.86
N GLY A 333 10.44 25.94 -11.04
CA GLY A 333 9.43 26.92 -11.45
C GLY A 333 9.97 28.33 -11.72
N SER A 334 11.10 28.70 -11.12
CA SER A 334 11.72 30.03 -11.26
C SER A 334 12.31 30.30 -12.64
N ASN A 335 12.55 29.28 -13.45
CA ASN A 335 13.11 29.43 -14.81
C ASN A 335 12.05 29.66 -15.90
N CYS A 336 10.77 29.82 -15.52
CA CYS A 336 9.64 29.89 -16.44
C CYS A 336 9.11 31.32 -16.67
N SER A 337 9.90 32.35 -16.32
CA SER A 337 9.56 33.77 -16.53
C SER A 337 10.06 34.31 -17.86
#